data_AF-A0A6I2YQT6-F1
#
_entry.id   AF-A0A6I2YQT6-F1
#
_cell.length_a   1.000
_cell.length_b   1.000
_cell.length_c   1.000
_cell.angle_alpha   90.00
_cell.angle_beta   90.00
_cell.angle_gamma   90.00
#
_symmetry.space_group_name_H-M   'P 1'
#
loop_
_entity.id
_entity.type
_entity.pdbx_description
1 polymer ?
#
loop_
_entity_poly.entity_id
_entity_poly.type
_entity_poly.pdbx_seq_one_letter_code
_entity_poly.pdbx_strand_id
1 'polypeptide(L)'
;MSPKARKEVLDFDGTDPEPLLSALGDLSHQEGWMNLTPGVPSDAIVEESSLFSWLSGARPQAAPMATWMPPATGSPKPGVLGVLHARGRLHPDGVAKLKSIPASWSCRQDHARRGLLFEVDQSTPEEMSKAMMGIVEELATLPTTGRFFVEVFRR
;
A
#
# COMPACT_ATOMS: atom_id res chain seq x y z
N MET A 1 -27.46 -7.23 9.34
CA MET A 1 -26.12 -6.65 9.61
C MET A 1 -25.11 -7.52 8.91
N SER A 2 -24.39 -7.01 7.91
CA SER A 2 -23.27 -7.77 7.32
C SER A 2 -22.19 -7.98 8.40
N PRO A 3 -21.52 -9.14 8.45
CA PRO A 3 -20.40 -9.36 9.36
C PRO A 3 -19.35 -8.25 9.18
N LYS A 4 -18.85 -7.67 10.27
CA LYS A 4 -17.69 -6.76 10.19
C LYS A 4 -16.47 -7.59 9.80
N ALA A 5 -15.73 -7.14 8.78
CA ALA A 5 -14.48 -7.78 8.38
C ALA A 5 -13.54 -7.95 9.58
N ARG A 6 -12.93 -9.14 9.72
CA ARG A 6 -11.95 -9.41 10.79
C ARG A 6 -10.64 -8.71 10.42
N LYS A 7 -10.17 -7.82 11.30
CA LYS A 7 -8.88 -7.14 11.18
C LYS A 7 -7.80 -7.94 11.90
N GLU A 8 -6.74 -8.29 11.20
CA GLU A 8 -5.48 -8.79 11.76
C GLU A 8 -4.38 -7.75 11.50
N VAL A 9 -3.45 -7.61 12.46
CA VAL A 9 -2.31 -6.70 12.32
C VAL A 9 -1.02 -7.50 12.45
N LEU A 10 -0.12 -7.35 11.48
CA LEU A 10 1.20 -7.95 11.45
C LEU A 10 2.26 -6.85 11.54
N ASP A 11 3.33 -7.10 12.28
CA ASP A 11 4.50 -6.23 12.40
C ASP A 11 5.75 -7.09 12.19
N PHE A 12 6.57 -6.72 11.21
CA PHE A 12 7.71 -7.52 10.80
C PHE A 12 8.89 -6.66 10.33
N ASP A 13 10.07 -7.28 10.32
CA ASP A 13 11.29 -6.69 9.75
C ASP A 13 11.31 -6.93 8.25
N GLY A 14 11.62 -5.92 7.44
CA GLY A 14 11.64 -6.04 5.98
C GLY A 14 12.65 -7.04 5.42
N THR A 15 13.65 -7.44 6.23
CA THR A 15 14.57 -8.53 5.88
C THR A 15 13.97 -9.93 6.04
N ASP A 16 12.82 -10.04 6.70
CA ASP A 16 12.05 -11.28 6.90
C ASP A 16 10.56 -11.06 6.54
N PRO A 17 10.22 -11.05 5.23
CA PRO A 17 8.87 -10.75 4.75
C PRO A 17 7.89 -11.93 4.86
N GLU A 18 8.27 -13.04 5.50
CA GLU A 18 7.42 -14.23 5.64
C GLU A 18 5.99 -13.94 6.16
N PRO A 19 5.78 -13.06 7.17
CA PRO A 19 4.43 -12.71 7.60
C PRO A 19 3.56 -12.09 6.49
N LEU A 20 4.15 -11.23 5.64
CA LEU A 20 3.47 -10.62 4.51
C LEU A 20 3.21 -11.65 3.39
N LEU A 21 4.19 -12.49 3.07
CA LEU A 21 4.06 -13.54 2.07
C LEU A 21 2.92 -14.51 2.42
N SER A 22 2.87 -14.96 3.68
CA SER A 22 1.79 -15.81 4.18
C SER A 22 0.43 -15.12 4.05
N ALA A 23 0.32 -13.84 4.44
CA ALA A 23 -0.93 -13.10 4.35
C ALA A 23 -1.39 -12.87 2.89
N LEU A 24 -0.47 -12.63 1.97
CA LEU A 24 -0.75 -12.50 0.54
C LEU A 24 -1.21 -13.82 -0.07
N GLY A 25 -0.55 -14.93 0.29
CA GLY A 25 -0.97 -16.28 -0.08
C GLY A 25 -2.40 -16.58 0.37
N ASP A 26 -2.70 -16.31 1.64
CA ASP A 26 -4.05 -16.51 2.19
C ASP A 26 -5.10 -15.65 1.48
N LEU A 27 -4.81 -14.37 1.22
CA LEU A 27 -5.72 -13.46 0.51
C LEU A 27 -6.01 -13.88 -0.94
N SER A 28 -5.16 -14.70 -1.57
CA SER A 28 -5.44 -15.20 -2.92
C SER A 28 -6.62 -16.19 -2.97
N HIS A 29 -7.04 -16.72 -1.82
CA HIS A 29 -8.08 -17.73 -1.71
C HIS A 29 -9.36 -17.26 -1.00
N GLN A 30 -9.41 -16.01 -0.54
CA GLN A 30 -10.53 -15.47 0.24
C GLN A 30 -10.82 -14.01 -0.13
N GLU A 31 -12.06 -13.57 0.06
CA GLU A 31 -12.39 -12.16 -0.13
C GLU A 31 -11.74 -11.30 0.96
N GLY A 32 -11.10 -10.21 0.55
CA GLY A 32 -10.42 -9.33 1.47
C GLY A 32 -9.54 -8.30 0.81
N TRP A 33 -8.82 -7.55 1.64
CA TRP A 33 -7.77 -6.63 1.22
C TRP A 33 -6.75 -6.49 2.33
N MET A 34 -5.59 -5.94 2.02
CA MET A 34 -4.61 -5.55 3.03
C MET A 34 -4.07 -4.16 2.78
N ASN A 35 -3.71 -3.48 3.86
CA ASN A 35 -2.91 -2.26 3.83
C ASN A 35 -1.52 -2.56 4.38
N LEU A 36 -0.49 -1.99 3.77
CA LEU A 36 0.89 -2.04 4.22
C LEU A 36 1.43 -0.63 4.37
N THR A 37 2.05 -0.34 5.50
CA THR A 37 2.73 0.92 5.79
C THR A 37 4.15 0.66 6.31
N PRO A 38 5.13 1.48 5.95
CA PRO A 38 6.47 1.38 6.51
C PRO A 38 6.47 1.94 7.93
N GLY A 39 7.31 1.38 8.79
CA GLY A 39 7.60 1.96 10.09
C GLY A 39 8.43 3.22 9.92
N VAL A 40 8.02 4.29 10.58
CA VAL A 40 8.76 5.56 10.64
C VAL A 40 9.25 5.82 12.07
N PRO A 41 10.43 6.44 12.26
CA PRO A 41 10.91 6.82 13.58
C PRO A 41 9.89 7.72 14.31
N SER A 42 9.70 7.48 15.60
CA SER A 42 8.71 8.21 16.42
C SER A 42 9.02 9.70 16.54
N ASP A 43 10.28 10.08 16.42
CA ASP A 43 10.78 11.47 16.43
C ASP A 43 10.66 12.16 15.06
N ALA A 44 10.49 11.41 13.98
CA ALA A 44 10.23 11.93 12.65
C ALA A 44 8.75 12.32 12.44
N ILE A 45 7.87 11.89 13.34
CA ILE A 45 6.47 12.35 13.41
C ILE A 45 6.51 13.74 14.04
N VAL A 46 6.69 14.77 13.21
CA VAL A 46 6.49 16.14 13.67
C VAL A 46 5.04 16.25 14.12
N GLU A 47 4.80 16.69 15.38
CA GLU A 47 3.48 17.08 15.87
C GLU A 47 2.96 18.30 15.09
N GLU A 48 2.72 18.17 13.78
CA GLU A 48 1.98 19.16 13.02
C GLU A 48 0.50 18.80 13.01
N SER A 49 -0.08 18.72 14.21
CA SER A 49 -1.50 19.02 14.41
C SER A 49 -1.70 20.53 14.28
N SER A 50 -1.38 21.09 13.10
CA SER A 50 -1.79 22.43 12.73
C SER A 50 -3.32 22.47 12.75
N LEU A 51 -3.86 23.45 13.48
CA LEU A 51 -5.28 23.71 13.76
C LEU A 51 -6.17 23.88 12.50
N PHE A 52 -5.60 23.77 11.31
CA PHE A 52 -6.28 23.89 10.01
C PHE A 52 -6.13 22.67 9.09
N SER A 53 -5.45 21.59 9.51
CA SER A 53 -5.27 20.37 8.69
C SER A 53 -6.60 19.70 8.29
N TRP A 54 -7.61 19.79 9.15
CA TRP A 54 -8.97 19.29 8.94
C TRP A 54 -9.73 19.97 7.77
N LEU A 55 -9.40 21.22 7.43
CA LEU A 55 -10.03 21.95 6.32
C LEU A 55 -9.53 21.52 4.94
N SER A 56 -8.38 20.85 4.87
CA SER A 56 -7.75 20.48 3.61
C SER A 56 -8.23 19.14 3.04
N GLY A 57 -8.95 18.34 3.83
CA GLY A 57 -9.33 16.96 3.49
C GLY A 57 -8.12 16.01 3.30
N ALA A 58 -6.89 16.51 3.47
CA ALA A 58 -5.67 15.73 3.46
C ALA A 58 -5.34 15.37 4.91
N ARG A 59 -5.46 14.09 5.26
CA ARG A 59 -4.67 13.58 6.40
C ARG A 59 -3.20 13.81 6.03
N PRO A 60 -2.37 14.41 6.89
CA PRO A 60 -0.93 14.36 6.71
C PRO A 60 -0.51 12.90 6.91
N GLN A 61 -0.55 12.10 5.85
CA GLN A 61 0.01 10.76 5.85
C GLN A 61 1.51 10.92 5.58
N ALA A 62 2.26 11.17 6.64
CA ALA A 62 3.70 11.33 6.55
C ALA A 62 4.39 10.04 6.05
N ALA A 63 3.75 8.89 6.25
CA ALA A 63 4.14 7.60 5.66
C ALA A 63 3.15 7.20 4.55
N PRO A 64 3.65 6.76 3.38
CA PRO A 64 2.80 6.21 2.33
C PRO A 64 2.20 4.85 2.74
N MET A 65 1.12 4.47 2.06
CA MET A 65 0.39 3.23 2.29
C MET A 65 0.12 2.52 0.97
N ALA A 66 0.44 1.24 0.89
CA ALA A 66 0.06 0.36 -0.21
C ALA A 66 -1.15 -0.48 0.20
N THR A 67 -2.21 -0.49 -0.62
CA THR A 67 -3.41 -1.28 -0.41
C THR A 67 -3.55 -2.28 -1.55
N TRP A 68 -3.50 -3.57 -1.22
CA TRP A 68 -3.72 -4.65 -2.18
C TRP A 68 -5.13 -5.22 -2.04
N MET A 69 -5.86 -5.24 -3.16
CA MET A 69 -7.13 -5.92 -3.33
C MET A 69 -6.98 -6.98 -4.43
N PRO A 70 -6.94 -8.27 -4.07
CA PRO A 70 -6.88 -9.35 -5.05
C PRO A 70 -8.07 -9.32 -6.02
N PRO A 71 -7.93 -9.92 -7.22
CA PRO A 71 -9.07 -10.21 -8.07
C PRO A 71 -10.15 -10.97 -7.28
N ALA A 72 -11.41 -10.55 -7.40
CA ALA A 72 -12.50 -11.31 -6.81
C ALA A 72 -12.57 -12.71 -7.43
N THR A 73 -12.81 -13.75 -6.62
CA THR A 73 -12.86 -15.13 -7.10
C THR A 73 -13.89 -15.28 -8.23
N GLY A 74 -13.45 -15.81 -9.38
CA GLY A 74 -14.31 -15.99 -10.56
C GLY A 74 -14.62 -14.70 -11.34
N SER A 75 -14.05 -13.56 -10.97
CA SER A 75 -14.15 -12.30 -11.72
C SER A 75 -13.07 -12.21 -12.79
N PRO A 76 -13.38 -11.75 -14.02
CA PRO A 76 -12.37 -11.45 -15.03
C PRO A 76 -11.65 -10.12 -14.78
N LYS A 77 -12.03 -9.36 -13.74
CA LYS A 77 -11.41 -8.07 -13.42
C LYS A 77 -10.05 -8.26 -12.75
N PRO A 78 -9.03 -7.46 -13.10
CA PRO A 78 -7.75 -7.49 -12.43
C PRO A 78 -7.85 -7.12 -10.96
N GLY A 79 -6.82 -7.51 -10.20
CA GLY A 79 -6.61 -7.00 -8.85
C GLY A 79 -6.15 -5.55 -8.91
N VAL A 80 -6.19 -4.87 -7.77
CA VAL A 80 -5.85 -3.45 -7.66
C VAL A 80 -4.85 -3.23 -6.55
N LEU A 81 -3.72 -2.61 -6.90
CA LEU A 81 -2.79 -2.03 -5.95
C LEU A 81 -2.99 -0.51 -5.92
N GLY A 82 -3.60 -0.01 -4.85
CA GLY A 82 -3.68 1.41 -4.55
C GLY A 82 -2.48 1.86 -3.74
N VAL A 83 -1.92 3.03 -4.01
CA VAL A 83 -0.81 3.58 -3.22
C VAL A 83 -1.05 5.02 -2.87
N LEU A 84 -1.27 5.29 -1.59
CA LEU A 84 -1.44 6.64 -1.06
C LEU A 84 -0.09 7.20 -0.61
N HIS A 85 0.26 8.42 -1.05
CA HIS A 85 1.55 9.05 -0.75
C HIS A 85 1.45 10.58 -0.77
N ALA A 86 2.44 11.26 -0.17
CA ALA A 86 2.48 12.71 -0.04
C ALA A 86 3.18 13.44 -1.21
N ARG A 87 3.78 12.71 -2.16
CA ARG A 87 4.58 13.29 -3.27
C ARG A 87 3.76 14.03 -4.36
N GLY A 88 2.45 14.20 -4.17
CA GLY A 88 1.58 14.83 -5.17
C GLY A 88 1.42 13.96 -6.42
N ARG A 89 1.16 14.58 -7.58
CA ARG A 89 1.02 13.88 -8.86
C ARG A 89 2.41 13.53 -9.41
N LEU A 90 2.65 12.28 -9.80
CA LEU A 90 3.95 11.85 -10.33
C LEU A 90 4.13 12.13 -11.82
N HIS A 91 3.03 12.21 -12.57
CA HIS A 91 2.98 12.22 -14.03
C HIS A 91 3.55 10.93 -14.65
N PRO A 92 3.30 10.64 -15.95
CA PRO A 92 3.72 9.38 -16.57
C PRO A 92 5.21 9.08 -16.40
N ASP A 93 6.08 10.08 -16.56
CA ASP A 93 7.54 9.92 -16.40
C ASP A 93 7.95 9.61 -14.96
N GLY A 94 7.20 10.11 -13.98
CA GLY A 94 7.45 9.80 -12.57
C GLY A 94 7.00 8.39 -12.22
N VAL A 95 5.85 7.96 -12.73
CA VAL A 95 5.35 6.58 -12.58
C VAL A 95 6.31 5.59 -13.24
N ALA A 96 6.81 5.89 -14.45
CA ALA A 96 7.75 5.03 -15.17
C ALA A 96 9.12 4.87 -14.48
N LYS A 97 9.45 5.74 -13.52
CA LYS A 97 10.68 5.67 -12.71
C LYS A 97 10.54 4.80 -11.47
N LEU A 98 9.33 4.39 -11.10
CA LEU A 98 9.08 3.53 -9.95
C LEU A 98 9.72 2.17 -10.20
N LYS A 99 10.71 1.82 -9.37
CA LYS A 99 11.51 0.61 -9.55
C LYS A 99 10.84 -0.62 -8.98
N SER A 100 10.00 -0.43 -7.97
CA SER A 100 9.31 -1.52 -7.28
C SER A 100 8.10 -2.04 -8.05
N ILE A 101 7.60 -1.30 -9.03
CA ILE A 101 6.40 -1.66 -9.80
C ILE A 101 6.81 -2.38 -11.10
N PRO A 102 6.36 -3.62 -11.32
CA PRO A 102 6.54 -4.31 -12.58
C PRO A 102 5.97 -3.52 -13.76
N ALA A 103 6.71 -3.45 -14.87
CA ALA A 103 6.28 -2.75 -16.08
C ALA A 103 5.03 -3.35 -16.74
N SER A 104 4.66 -4.59 -16.38
CA SER A 104 3.42 -5.24 -16.80
C SER A 104 2.17 -4.65 -16.14
N TRP A 105 2.31 -3.89 -15.05
CA TRP A 105 1.19 -3.34 -14.30
C TRP A 105 0.77 -1.98 -14.86
N SER A 106 -0.53 -1.80 -15.06
CA SER A 106 -1.06 -0.59 -15.68
C SER A 106 -1.47 0.45 -14.64
N CYS A 107 -0.79 1.60 -14.62
CA CYS A 107 -1.20 2.73 -13.79
C CYS A 107 -2.48 3.39 -14.37
N ARG A 108 -3.62 3.16 -13.74
CA ARG A 108 -4.92 3.73 -14.13
C ARG A 108 -5.20 5.08 -13.53
N GLN A 109 -4.60 5.37 -12.38
CA GLN A 109 -4.79 6.65 -11.70
C GLN A 109 -3.47 7.14 -11.14
N ASP A 110 -3.21 8.43 -11.35
CA ASP A 110 -2.22 9.21 -10.61
C ASP A 110 -2.94 10.48 -10.16
N HIS A 111 -3.24 10.58 -8.87
CA HIS A 111 -4.06 11.65 -8.32
C HIS A 111 -3.38 12.27 -7.11
N ALA A 112 -3.17 13.59 -7.15
CA ALA A 112 -2.38 14.33 -6.17
C ALA A 112 -2.79 14.12 -4.68
N ARG A 113 -4.04 13.72 -4.42
CA ARG A 113 -4.57 13.44 -3.06
C ARG A 113 -4.98 12.00 -2.80
N ARG A 114 -5.17 11.20 -3.85
CA ARG A 114 -5.65 9.81 -3.74
C ARG A 114 -4.55 8.80 -4.08
N GLY A 115 -3.40 9.32 -4.53
CA GLY A 115 -2.24 8.56 -4.92
C GLY A 115 -2.44 7.81 -6.24
N LEU A 116 -1.72 6.69 -6.33
CA LEU A 116 -1.64 5.86 -7.51
C LEU A 116 -2.65 4.71 -7.44
N LEU A 117 -3.08 4.22 -8.60
CA LEU A 117 -3.85 2.99 -8.72
C LEU A 117 -3.31 2.18 -9.88
N PHE A 118 -2.82 0.99 -9.58
CA PHE A 118 -2.35 0.01 -10.56
C PHE A 118 -3.36 -1.12 -10.68
N GLU A 119 -3.66 -1.49 -11.92
CA GLU A 119 -4.32 -2.76 -12.24
C GLU A 119 -3.26 -3.86 -12.40
N VAL A 120 -3.55 -5.01 -11.78
CA VAL A 120 -2.65 -6.15 -11.68
C VAL A 120 -3.39 -7.39 -12.16
N ASP A 121 -3.11 -7.82 -13.38
CA ASP A 121 -3.73 -9.01 -13.99
C ASP A 121 -3.28 -10.30 -13.30
N GLN A 122 -1.98 -10.39 -13.03
CA GLN A 122 -1.35 -11.52 -12.35
C GLN A 122 -0.24 -11.01 -11.45
N SER A 123 -0.11 -11.60 -10.28
CA SER A 123 1.05 -11.43 -9.42
C SER A 123 1.19 -12.62 -8.47
N THR A 124 2.42 -13.01 -8.18
CA THR A 124 2.69 -13.97 -7.10
C THR A 124 2.76 -13.22 -5.75
N PRO A 125 2.59 -13.91 -4.61
CA PRO A 125 2.82 -13.31 -3.30
C PRO A 125 4.20 -12.61 -3.19
N GLU A 126 5.24 -13.18 -3.78
CA GLU A 126 6.60 -12.63 -3.74
C GLU A 126 6.73 -11.34 -4.55
N GLU A 127 6.11 -11.28 -5.73
CA GLU A 127 6.13 -10.07 -6.56
C GLU A 127 5.30 -8.95 -5.91
N MET A 128 4.11 -9.27 -5.41
CA MET A 128 3.27 -8.30 -4.70
C MET A 128 3.94 -7.80 -3.42
N SER A 129 4.58 -8.69 -2.64
CA SER A 129 5.34 -8.31 -1.45
C SER A 129 6.44 -7.29 -1.78
N LYS A 130 7.26 -7.57 -2.81
CA LYS A 130 8.32 -6.66 -3.25
C LYS A 130 7.77 -5.32 -3.73
N ALA A 131 6.68 -5.35 -4.48
CA ALA A 131 6.04 -4.15 -4.99
C ALA A 131 5.49 -3.28 -3.85
N MET A 132 4.73 -3.87 -2.91
CA MET A 132 4.13 -3.17 -1.79
C MET A 132 5.19 -2.57 -0.86
N MET A 133 6.19 -3.34 -0.45
CA MET A 133 7.27 -2.84 0.42
C MET A 133 8.12 -1.78 -0.30
N GLY A 134 8.55 -2.06 -1.52
CA GLY A 134 9.40 -1.17 -2.27
C GLY A 134 8.71 0.15 -2.63
N ILE A 135 7.43 0.14 -3.01
CA ILE A 135 6.74 1.38 -3.39
C ILE A 135 6.49 2.31 -2.20
N VAL A 136 6.20 1.77 -1.02
CA VAL A 136 6.03 2.61 0.17
C VAL A 136 7.37 3.19 0.62
N GLU A 137 8.48 2.48 0.46
CA GLU A 137 9.80 3.05 0.74
C GLU A 137 10.21 4.09 -0.30
N GLU A 138 10.01 3.80 -1.60
CA GLU A 138 10.37 4.71 -2.70
C GLU A 138 9.58 6.03 -2.66
N LEU A 139 8.34 5.98 -2.17
CA LEU A 139 7.46 7.15 -2.06
C LEU A 139 7.48 7.80 -0.67
N ALA A 140 8.25 7.27 0.29
CA ALA A 140 8.37 7.85 1.61
C ALA A 140 9.04 9.22 1.54
N THR A 141 8.49 10.18 2.30
CA THR A 141 9.08 11.52 2.48
C THR A 141 9.82 11.66 3.81
N LEU A 142 9.75 10.63 4.66
CA LEU A 142 10.46 10.51 5.92
C LEU A 142 11.38 9.28 5.86
N PRO A 143 12.45 9.23 6.67
CA PRO A 143 13.22 8.01 6.86
C PRO A 143 12.31 6.85 7.31
N THR A 144 12.51 5.67 6.71
CA THR A 144 11.87 4.43 7.16
C THR A 144 12.81 3.66 8.08
N THR A 145 12.24 2.83 8.95
CA THR A 145 12.97 2.02 9.93
C THR A 145 13.40 0.66 9.38
N GLY A 146 12.96 0.30 8.17
CA GLY A 146 13.06 -1.06 7.63
C GLY A 146 12.01 -2.03 8.19
N ARG A 147 11.19 -1.60 9.16
CA ARG A 147 10.02 -2.37 9.64
C ARG A 147 8.78 -2.05 8.83
N PHE A 148 7.81 -2.96 8.86
CA PHE A 148 6.54 -2.81 8.17
C PHE A 148 5.37 -3.26 9.03
N PHE A 149 4.24 -2.59 8.83
CA PHE A 149 2.96 -2.92 9.46
C PHE A 149 1.95 -3.27 8.39
N VAL A 150 1.24 -4.38 8.57
CA VAL A 150 0.20 -4.84 7.66
C VAL A 150 -1.12 -4.98 8.40
N GLU A 151 -2.17 -4.40 7.85
CA GLU A 151 -3.54 -4.59 8.30
C GLU A 151 -4.28 -5.46 7.28
N VAL A 152 -4.66 -6.68 7.67
CA VAL A 152 -5.39 -7.61 6.81
C VAL A 152 -6.87 -7.60 7.17
N PHE A 153 -7.73 -7.42 6.17
CA PHE A 153 -9.18 -7.41 6.30
C PHE A 153 -9.76 -8.58 5.51
N ARG A 154 -10.39 -9.53 6.22
CA ARG A 154 -11.02 -10.72 5.61
C ARG A 154 -12.54 -10.64 5.72
N ARG A 155 -13.25 -11.06 4.68
CA ARG A 155 -14.72 -11.13 4.63
C ARG A 155 -15.24 -12.56 4.72
#